data_AF-D6RAC4-F1
#
_entry.id   AF-D6RAC4-F1
#
_cell.length_a   1.000
_cell.length_b   1.000
_cell.length_c   1.000
_cell.angle_alpha   90.00
_cell.angle_beta   90.00
_cell.angle_gamma   90.00
#
_symmetry.space_group_name_H-M   'P 1'
#
loop_
_entity.id
_entity.type
_entity.pdbx_description
1 polymer ?
#
loop_
_entity_poly.entity_id
_entity_poly.type
_entity_poly.pdbx_seq_one_letter_code
_entity_poly.pdbx_strand_id
1 'polypeptide(L)' 'MTVMSLSRDLKDDFHSDTVLSILNEQRIRGILCDVTIIVEDTKFKAHSNVLAASSLYFKNIFWSHTICI' A
#
# COMPACT_ATOMS: atom_id res chain seq x y z
N MET A 1 -40.33 -20.03 -5.06
CA MET A 1 -39.17 -19.96 -4.15
C MET A 1 -38.25 -18.87 -4.66
N THR A 2 -38.48 -17.63 -4.22
CA THR A 2 -37.64 -16.50 -4.64
C THR A 2 -36.46 -16.44 -3.68
N VAL A 3 -35.26 -16.75 -4.18
CA VAL A 3 -34.02 -16.55 -3.43
C VAL A 3 -33.79 -15.04 -3.31
N MET A 4 -34.06 -14.46 -2.14
CA MET A 4 -33.53 -13.13 -1.84
C MET A 4 -32.05 -13.32 -1.53
N SER A 5 -31.19 -13.05 -2.52
CA SER A 5 -29.76 -12.93 -2.30
C SER A 5 -29.51 -11.75 -1.37
N LEU A 6 -29.42 -12.02 -0.08
CA LEU A 6 -29.03 -11.03 0.91
C LEU A 6 -27.52 -10.85 0.82
N SER A 7 -27.06 -10.07 -0.15
CA SER A 7 -25.71 -9.51 -0.15
C SER A 7 -25.64 -8.50 0.99
N ARG A 8 -25.45 -8.99 2.23
CA ARG A 8 -25.07 -8.13 3.35
C ARG A 8 -23.73 -7.54 2.99
N ASP A 9 -23.66 -6.22 2.93
CA ASP A 9 -22.42 -5.49 2.74
C ASP A 9 -21.53 -5.79 3.97
N LEU A 10 -20.56 -6.70 3.82
CA LEU A 10 -19.64 -7.10 4.89
C LEU A 10 -18.55 -6.03 4.99
N LYS A 11 -18.91 -4.88 5.57
CA LYS A 11 -17.99 -3.78 5.84
C LYS A 11 -17.59 -3.80 7.31
N ASP A 12 -16.30 -4.00 7.56
CA ASP A 12 -15.69 -3.73 8.86
C ASP A 12 -15.17 -2.28 8.85
N ASP A 13 -15.75 -1.44 9.70
CA ASP A 13 -15.41 -0.02 9.78
C ASP A 13 -13.97 0.24 10.25
N PHE A 14 -13.31 -0.73 10.90
CA PHE A 14 -11.93 -0.62 11.37
C PHE A 14 -10.90 -1.29 10.45
N HIS A 15 -11.35 -1.89 9.35
CA HIS A 15 -10.47 -2.67 8.48
C HIS A 15 -9.33 -1.83 7.90
N SER A 16 -9.63 -0.63 7.40
CA SER A 16 -8.63 0.26 6.80
C SER A 16 -7.56 0.68 7.80
N ASP A 17 -7.98 1.05 9.02
CA ASP A 17 -7.06 1.51 10.07
C ASP A 17 -6.16 0.37 10.54
N THR A 18 -6.74 -0.83 10.70
CA THR A 18 -6.00 -2.04 11.07
C THR A 18 -4.97 -2.40 10.00
N VAL A 19 -5.37 -2.41 8.72
CA VAL A 19 -4.46 -2.69 7.60
C VAL A 19 -3.34 -1.67 7.52
N LEU A 20 -3.64 -0.37 7.64
CA LEU A 20 -2.62 0.69 7.60
C LEU A 20 -1.65 0.60 8.79
N SER A 21 -2.14 0.26 9.98
CA SER A 21 -1.30 0.04 11.16
C SER A 21 -0.31 -1.10 10.92
N ILE A 22 -0.79 -2.25 10.43
CA ILE A 22 0.04 -3.42 10.12
C ILE A 22 1.06 -3.10 9.02
N LEU A 23 0.66 -2.40 7.95
CA LEU A 23 1.58 -1.98 6.88
C LEU A 23 2.67 -1.04 7.40
N ASN A 24 2.34 -0.13 8.33
CA ASN A 24 3.34 0.73 8.95
C ASN A 24 4.33 -0.06 9.83
N GLU A 25 3.86 -1.05 10.58
CA GLU A 25 4.75 -1.95 11.35
C GLU A 25 5.68 -2.74 10.42
N GLN A 26 5.14 -3.28 9.32
CA GLN A 26 5.93 -3.95 8.29
C GLN A 26 6.99 -3.01 7.71
N ARG A 27 6.64 -1.75 7.43
CA ARG A 27 7.55 -0.72 6.93
C ARG A 27 8.71 -0.48 7.89
N ILE A 28 8.42 -0.30 9.19
CA ILE A 28 9.43 -0.09 10.24
C ILE A 28 10.37 -1.29 10.36
N ARG A 29 9.83 -2.52 10.26
CA ARG A 29 10.60 -3.77 10.33
C ARG A 29 11.29 -4.13 9.02
N GLY A 30 11.00 -3.41 7.93
CA GLY A 30 11.52 -3.71 6.60
C GLY A 30 10.96 -5.00 5.98
N ILE A 31 9.78 -5.44 6.42
CA ILE A 31 9.11 -6.66 5.96
C ILE A 31 8.25 -6.32 4.74
N LEU A 32 8.40 -7.10 3.65
CA LEU A 32 7.70 -6.93 2.37
C LEU A 32 7.94 -5.58 1.69
N CYS A 33 8.86 -4.75 2.18
CA CYS A 33 9.26 -3.52 1.51
C CYS A 33 10.02 -3.86 0.21
N ASP A 34 9.45 -3.44 -0.91
CA ASP A 34 9.95 -3.68 -2.26
C ASP A 34 10.61 -2.44 -2.89
N VAL A 35 10.57 -1.29 -2.20
CA VAL A 35 11.22 -0.05 -2.64
C VAL A 35 11.98 0.61 -1.49
N THR A 36 13.09 1.29 -1.83
CA THR A 36 13.83 2.17 -0.92
C THR A 36 13.94 3.57 -1.53
N ILE A 37 13.42 4.57 -0.84
CA ILE A 37 13.57 5.99 -1.21
C ILE A 37 14.82 6.52 -0.52
N ILE A 38 15.69 7.17 -1.28
CA ILE A 38 16.88 7.82 -0.77
C ILE A 38 16.65 9.33 -0.83
N VAL A 39 16.74 9.99 0.31
CA VAL A 39 16.68 11.46 0.41
C VAL A 39 17.99 11.88 1.06
N GLU A 40 18.84 12.55 0.27
CA GLU A 40 20.22 12.85 0.66
C GLU A 40 20.95 11.55 1.05
N ASP A 41 21.41 11.42 2.29
CA ASP A 41 22.08 10.23 2.82
C ASP A 41 21.15 9.29 3.62
N THR A 42 19.86 9.61 3.70
CA THR A 42 18.89 8.83 4.47
C THR A 42 18.10 7.87 3.59
N LYS A 43 17.98 6.61 4.01
CA LYS A 43 17.27 5.54 3.30
C LYS A 43 15.96 5.18 3.99
N PHE A 44 14.87 5.21 3.24
CA PHE A 44 13.52 4.88 3.71
C PHE A 44 13.00 3.66 2.97
N LYS A 45 12.89 2.52 3.66
CA LYS A 45 12.19 1.35 3.13
C LYS A 45 10.68 1.61 3.12
N ALA A 46 10.01 1.22 2.06
CA ALA A 46 8.56 1.38 1.90
C ALA A 46 7.96 0.31 0.99
N HIS A 47 6.63 0.32 0.88
CA HIS A 47 5.88 -0.50 -0.05
C HIS A 47 5.44 0.35 -1.26
N SER A 48 5.80 -0.07 -2.47
CA SER A 48 5.55 0.66 -3.71
C SER A 48 4.05 0.85 -3.97
N ASN A 49 3.24 -0.17 -3.66
CA ASN A 49 1.79 -0.14 -3.79
C ASN A 49 1.12 0.89 -2.87
N VAL A 50 1.58 1.02 -1.62
CA VAL A 50 1.09 2.02 -0.66
C VAL A 50 1.45 3.42 -1.15
N LEU A 51 2.71 3.63 -1.56
CA LEU A 51 3.16 4.91 -2.11
C LEU A 51 2.39 5.29 -3.40
N ALA A 52 2.14 4.34 -4.30
CA ALA A 52 1.35 4.56 -5.51
C ALA A 52 -0.11 4.89 -5.21
N ALA A 53 -0.71 4.25 -4.21
CA ALA A 53 -2.08 4.54 -3.78
C ALA A 53 -2.21 5.94 -3.16
N SER A 54 -1.18 6.39 -2.43
CA SER A 54 -1.19 7.66 -1.71
C SER A 54 -0.68 8.87 -2.52
N SER A 55 0.04 8.66 -3.63
CA SER A 55 0.67 9.75 -4.38
C SER A 55 0.71 9.49 -5.89
N LEU A 56 0.17 10.42 -6.68
CA LEU A 56 0.24 10.33 -8.15
C LEU A 56 1.68 10.39 -8.67
N TYR A 57 2.58 11.09 -7.97
CA TYR A 57 4.00 11.14 -8.32
C TYR A 57 4.62 9.74 -8.28
N PHE A 58 4.48 9.05 -7.14
CA PHE A 58 5.00 7.70 -6.98
C PHE A 58 4.28 6.69 -7.89
N LYS A 59 2.97 6.82 -8.04
CA LYS A 59 2.17 6.02 -8.96
C LYS A 59 2.69 6.07 -10.40
N ASN A 60 2.95 7.28 -10.90
CA ASN A 60 3.48 7.47 -12.25
C ASN A 60 4.90 6.92 -12.37
N ILE A 61 5.75 7.11 -11.36
CA ILE A 61 7.12 6.56 -11.36
C ILE A 61 7.11 5.03 -11.43
N PHE A 62 6.30 4.36 -10.60
CA PHE A 62 6.28 2.90 -10.53
C PHE A 62 5.62 2.26 -11.76
N TRP A 63 4.70 2.95 -12.44
CA TRP A 63 4.08 2.43 -13.67
C TRP A 63 4.83 2.74 -14.95
N SER A 64 5.60 3.84 -14.99
CA SER A 64 6.23 4.28 -16.24
C SER A 64 7.47 3.47 -16.64
N HIS A 65 7.91 2.46 -15.87
CA HIS A 65 9.10 1.65 -16.15
C HIS A 65 10.37 2.47 -16.50
N THR A 66 10.43 3.76 -16.15
CA THR A 66 11.51 4.67 -16.59
C THR A 66 12.62 4.84 -15.57
N ILE A 67 12.91 3.80 -14.79
CA ILE A 67 14.18 3.68 -14.06
C ILE A 67 14.55 2.20 -14.10
N CYS A 68 15.63 1.87 -14.79
CA CYS A 68 16.16 0.51 -14.87
C CYS A 68 16.33 -0.06 -13.46
N ILE A 69 15.68 -1.20 -13.20
CA ILE A 69 16.17 -2.21 -12.25
C ILE A 69 17.46 -2.83 -12.77
#